data_AF-A0A5B8XV56-F1
#
_entry.id   AF-A0A5B8XV56-F1
#
_cell.length_a   1.000
_cell.length_b   1.000
_cell.length_c   1.000
_cell.angle_alpha   90.00
_cell.angle_beta   90.00
_cell.angle_gamma   90.00
#
_symmetry.space_group_name_H-M   'P 1'
#
loop_
_entity.id
_entity.type
_entity.pdbx_description
1 polymer ?
#
loop_
_entity_poly.entity_id
_entity_poly.type
_entity_poly.pdbx_seq_one_letter_code
_entity_poly.pdbx_strand_id
1 'polypeptide(L)'
;MKQMITLASVCLMMVGASSVSAQTVYDLPSKAAPVMVHDGSGVVFLGKDASVYRVFSWNASKKADFDLLMTDIDGDGKPNVVGAGKPTFVLNHDADPMWYLDKGCDQVIVQDFAADNKQDLMCLNGNDLTIYTHDGQLIWKARMNTRLGACKAADINGDLKADIECQLGKNKFTRFDGAQGQVLAESTDTSEIEETVYTKTTPVESTEEGTLLKKDLDGDGTEETISVSKKEIVVSGKEGEPKKFSTNTKKYKRVPVADLKSVMANGFEDNEAAQKVVTDLNDKLANCYASQVRKNQFAGQGDVLLEVKVGAKSKVEDVSLLHSGLADQGVAKCAIGVLKKGKYPASEAGGKLNIRMFYTFADK
;
A
#
# COMPACT_ATOMS: atom_id res chain seq x y z
N MET A 1 -40.20 -65.50 10.79
CA MET A 1 -38.94 -64.81 11.15
C MET A 1 -38.86 -63.52 10.36
N LYS A 2 -39.14 -62.37 10.99
CA LYS A 2 -38.95 -61.04 10.39
C LYS A 2 -37.62 -60.50 10.91
N GLN A 3 -36.63 -60.37 10.04
CA GLN A 3 -35.36 -59.72 10.36
C GLN A 3 -35.56 -58.21 10.39
N MET A 4 -35.39 -57.62 11.58
CA MET A 4 -35.24 -56.19 11.76
C MET A 4 -33.83 -55.79 11.31
N ILE A 5 -33.74 -54.95 10.29
CA ILE A 5 -32.50 -54.27 9.89
C ILE A 5 -32.40 -53.00 10.73
N THR A 6 -31.43 -52.98 11.65
CA THR A 6 -31.11 -51.80 12.46
C THR A 6 -30.20 -50.89 11.63
N LEU A 7 -30.72 -49.75 11.15
CA LEU A 7 -29.88 -48.69 10.59
C LEU A 7 -29.10 -48.02 11.73
N ALA A 8 -27.79 -48.23 11.79
CA ALA A 8 -26.89 -47.44 12.61
C ALA A 8 -26.73 -46.06 11.97
N SER A 9 -27.30 -45.04 12.61
CA SER A 9 -27.10 -43.63 12.23
C SER A 9 -25.67 -43.24 12.59
N VAL A 10 -24.80 -43.15 11.57
CA VAL A 10 -23.45 -42.60 11.70
C VAL A 10 -23.60 -41.09 11.82
N CYS A 11 -23.55 -40.58 13.04
CA CYS A 11 -23.47 -39.16 13.32
C CYS A 11 -22.04 -38.70 13.01
N LEU A 12 -21.82 -38.20 11.78
CA LEU A 12 -20.58 -37.56 11.38
C LEU A 12 -20.48 -36.25 12.15
N MET A 13 -19.75 -36.24 13.27
CA MET A 13 -19.43 -35.00 13.95
C MET A 13 -18.50 -34.20 13.04
N MET A 14 -19.05 -33.18 12.37
CA MET A 14 -18.22 -32.13 11.77
C MET A 14 -17.49 -31.45 12.93
N VAL A 15 -16.23 -31.82 13.13
CA VAL A 15 -15.30 -31.00 13.91
C VAL A 15 -15.16 -29.72 13.11
N GLY A 16 -15.85 -28.67 13.56
CA GLY A 16 -15.61 -27.33 13.05
C GLY A 16 -14.16 -27.01 13.34
N ALA A 17 -13.30 -27.10 12.32
CA ALA A 17 -11.98 -26.50 12.34
C ALA A 17 -12.21 -25.02 12.62
N SER A 18 -12.05 -24.64 13.89
CA SER A 18 -11.98 -23.25 14.27
C SER A 18 -10.72 -22.75 13.60
N SER A 19 -10.87 -22.14 12.42
CA SER A 19 -9.78 -21.53 11.68
C SER A 19 -9.28 -20.36 12.51
N VAL A 20 -8.40 -20.67 13.45
CA VAL A 20 -7.48 -19.71 14.02
C VAL A 20 -6.81 -19.09 12.80
N SER A 21 -7.10 -17.82 12.50
CA SER A 21 -6.32 -17.11 11.48
C SER A 21 -4.90 -17.01 12.02
N ALA A 22 -4.07 -17.98 11.64
CA ALA A 22 -2.68 -18.02 12.00
C ALA A 22 -2.02 -16.76 11.42
N GLN A 23 -1.14 -16.16 12.21
CA GLN A 23 -0.34 -15.03 11.78
C GLN A 23 0.51 -15.53 10.62
N THR A 24 0.52 -14.77 9.53
CA THR A 24 1.32 -15.11 8.36
C THR A 24 2.60 -14.31 8.41
N VAL A 25 3.74 -14.98 8.21
CA VAL A 25 5.06 -14.36 8.19
C VAL A 25 5.61 -14.49 6.79
N TYR A 26 6.21 -13.44 6.26
CA TYR A 26 6.86 -13.42 4.96
C TYR A 26 8.32 -13.04 5.13
N ASP A 27 9.18 -13.84 4.50
CA ASP A 27 10.58 -13.52 4.28
C ASP A 27 10.68 -12.67 3.01
N LEU A 28 11.08 -11.40 3.16
CA LEU A 28 11.10 -10.44 2.07
C LEU A 28 12.52 -10.19 1.56
N PRO A 29 12.73 -10.05 0.23
CA PRO A 29 14.01 -9.68 -0.35
C PRO A 29 14.28 -8.17 -0.23
N SER A 30 14.14 -7.63 0.98
CA SER A 30 14.31 -6.21 1.29
C SER A 30 15.38 -5.98 2.35
N LYS A 31 16.28 -5.02 2.09
CA LYS A 31 17.27 -4.58 3.09
C LYS A 31 16.66 -3.68 4.16
N ALA A 32 15.58 -2.97 3.84
CA ALA A 32 14.94 -2.04 4.75
C ALA A 32 13.89 -2.74 5.62
N ALA A 33 13.12 -3.66 5.01
CA ALA A 33 12.00 -4.35 5.64
C ALA A 33 12.06 -5.88 5.35
N PRO A 34 13.10 -6.59 5.83
CA PRO A 34 13.34 -7.99 5.50
C PRO A 34 12.25 -8.98 5.94
N VAL A 35 11.37 -8.61 6.87
CA VAL A 35 10.32 -9.50 7.39
C VAL A 35 9.01 -8.73 7.49
N MET A 36 7.92 -9.37 7.06
CA MET A 36 6.55 -8.88 7.28
C MET A 36 5.73 -9.90 8.07
N VAL A 37 4.98 -9.42 9.05
CA VAL A 37 4.02 -10.20 9.84
C VAL A 37 2.63 -9.65 9.58
N HIS A 38 1.70 -10.50 9.14
CA HIS A 38 0.31 -10.16 8.90
C HIS A 38 -0.60 -10.89 9.90
N ASP A 39 -1.43 -10.13 10.61
CA ASP A 39 -2.32 -10.64 11.67
C ASP A 39 -3.80 -10.73 11.27
N GLY A 40 -4.12 -10.47 10.00
CA GLY A 40 -5.50 -10.38 9.45
C GLY A 40 -6.17 -9.01 9.62
N SER A 41 -5.58 -8.11 10.40
CA SER A 41 -6.08 -6.73 10.62
C SER A 41 -5.06 -5.66 10.26
N GLY A 42 -3.81 -6.05 10.12
CA GLY A 42 -2.73 -5.20 9.68
C GLY A 42 -1.43 -5.97 9.49
N VAL A 43 -0.42 -5.25 9.02
CA VAL A 43 0.93 -5.75 8.80
C VAL A 43 1.93 -5.00 9.66
N VAL A 44 2.91 -5.74 10.16
CA VAL A 44 4.09 -5.22 10.88
C VAL A 44 5.32 -5.64 10.10
N PHE A 45 6.11 -4.66 9.68
CA PHE A 45 7.41 -4.87 9.06
C PHE A 45 8.51 -4.75 10.10
N LEU A 46 9.43 -5.71 10.11
CA LEU A 46 10.65 -5.63 10.91
C LEU A 46 11.79 -5.09 10.03
N GLY A 47 12.56 -4.19 10.61
CA GLY A 47 13.72 -3.59 9.98
C GLY A 47 15.00 -4.37 10.26
N LYS A 48 16.07 -3.95 9.57
CA LYS A 48 17.41 -4.52 9.74
C LYS A 48 17.93 -4.48 11.18
N ASP A 49 17.50 -3.52 11.98
CA ASP A 49 17.95 -3.34 13.36
C ASP A 49 17.15 -4.20 14.36
N ALA A 50 16.45 -5.22 13.88
CA ALA A 50 15.53 -6.05 14.67
C ALA A 50 14.45 -5.24 15.40
N SER A 51 14.07 -4.07 14.87
CA SER A 51 12.99 -3.23 15.40
C SER A 51 11.79 -3.21 14.45
N VAL A 52 10.66 -2.71 14.94
CA VAL A 52 9.51 -2.42 14.07
C VAL A 52 9.87 -1.27 13.16
N TYR A 53 9.93 -1.56 11.86
CA TYR A 53 10.21 -0.58 10.83
C TYR A 53 8.94 0.20 10.50
N ARG A 54 7.87 -0.51 10.14
CA ARG A 54 6.58 0.08 9.75
C ARG A 54 5.40 -0.78 10.08
N VAL A 55 4.27 -0.14 10.28
CA VAL A 55 3.01 -0.78 10.60
C VAL A 55 1.91 -0.22 9.73
N PHE A 56 1.09 -1.08 9.14
CA PHE A 56 -0.09 -0.65 8.40
C PHE A 56 -1.32 -1.40 8.88
N SER A 57 -2.44 -0.69 8.98
CA SER A 57 -3.74 -1.24 9.29
C SER A 57 -4.75 -0.81 8.24
N TRP A 58 -5.75 -1.63 7.99
CA TRP A 58 -6.86 -1.23 7.12
C TRP A 58 -8.10 -2.03 7.50
N ASN A 59 -9.24 -1.58 7.00
CA ASN A 59 -10.47 -2.34 7.12
C ASN A 59 -10.60 -3.26 5.91
N ALA A 60 -10.17 -4.52 6.05
CA ALA A 60 -10.25 -5.50 4.97
C ALA A 60 -11.67 -5.63 4.41
N SER A 61 -11.78 -5.78 3.09
CA SER A 61 -13.07 -6.01 2.46
C SER A 61 -13.56 -7.43 2.74
N LYS A 62 -14.83 -7.57 3.12
CA LYS A 62 -15.48 -8.89 3.27
C LYS A 62 -15.92 -9.52 1.94
N LYS A 63 -15.79 -8.78 0.83
CA LYS A 63 -16.21 -9.21 -0.51
C LYS A 63 -15.03 -9.49 -1.45
N ALA A 64 -13.82 -9.16 -1.02
CA ALA A 64 -12.63 -9.45 -1.80
C ALA A 64 -12.25 -10.92 -1.64
N ASP A 65 -11.60 -11.47 -2.66
CA ASP A 65 -11.10 -12.86 -2.64
C ASP A 65 -9.94 -13.04 -1.64
N PHE A 66 -9.33 -11.93 -1.24
CA PHE A 66 -8.26 -11.84 -0.25
C PHE A 66 -8.39 -10.53 0.53
N ASP A 67 -7.88 -10.49 1.76
CA ASP A 67 -7.66 -9.25 2.52
C ASP A 67 -6.31 -8.61 2.16
N LEU A 68 -5.30 -9.45 1.95
CA LEU A 68 -3.95 -9.11 1.54
C LEU A 68 -3.43 -10.11 0.50
N LEU A 69 -2.81 -9.60 -0.56
CA LEU A 69 -2.14 -10.36 -1.60
C LEU A 69 -0.67 -9.94 -1.68
N MET A 70 0.23 -10.91 -1.58
CA MET A 70 1.66 -10.73 -1.82
C MET A 70 1.98 -11.19 -3.25
N THR A 71 2.29 -10.26 -4.14
CA THR A 71 2.58 -10.55 -5.56
C THR A 71 3.52 -9.52 -6.14
N ASP A 72 4.30 -9.90 -7.15
CA ASP A 72 5.10 -8.98 -7.94
C ASP A 72 4.18 -8.21 -8.90
N ILE A 73 3.75 -7.02 -8.46
CA ILE A 73 2.80 -6.20 -9.23
C ILE A 73 3.52 -5.33 -10.27
N ASP A 74 4.77 -4.95 -10.01
CA ASP A 74 5.53 -4.01 -10.85
C ASP A 74 6.54 -4.68 -11.80
N GLY A 75 6.70 -6.00 -11.70
CA GLY A 75 7.53 -6.82 -12.57
C GLY A 75 9.02 -6.76 -12.21
N ASP A 76 9.39 -6.33 -11.00
CA ASP A 76 10.79 -6.21 -10.57
C ASP A 76 11.39 -7.51 -10.00
N GLY A 77 10.58 -8.58 -9.95
CA GLY A 77 10.96 -9.89 -9.43
C GLY A 77 10.84 -10.01 -7.91
N LYS A 78 10.32 -8.98 -7.22
CA LYS A 78 10.10 -8.98 -5.77
C LYS A 78 8.63 -8.76 -5.45
N PRO A 79 8.14 -9.31 -4.34
CA PRO A 79 6.73 -9.20 -4.04
C PRO A 79 6.38 -7.86 -3.40
N ASN A 80 5.34 -7.23 -3.94
CA ASN A 80 4.63 -6.09 -3.40
C ASN A 80 3.47 -6.56 -2.51
N VAL A 81 2.91 -5.64 -1.72
CA VAL A 81 1.77 -5.90 -0.85
C VAL A 81 0.54 -5.19 -1.37
N VAL A 82 -0.50 -5.94 -1.74
CA VAL A 82 -1.80 -5.39 -2.15
C VAL A 82 -2.83 -5.65 -1.06
N GLY A 83 -3.32 -4.58 -0.43
CA GLY A 83 -4.38 -4.66 0.57
C GLY A 83 -5.75 -4.34 -0.04
N ALA A 84 -6.72 -5.24 0.12
CA ALA A 84 -8.09 -5.04 -0.35
C ALA A 84 -8.98 -4.57 0.82
N GLY A 85 -9.62 -3.41 0.67
CA GLY A 85 -10.47 -2.86 1.73
C GLY A 85 -10.47 -1.34 1.75
N LYS A 86 -10.52 -0.76 2.95
CA LYS A 86 -10.48 0.70 3.16
C LYS A 86 -9.30 1.12 4.04
N PRO A 87 -8.29 1.81 3.47
CA PRO A 87 -8.11 2.03 2.03
C PRO A 87 -7.75 0.72 1.29
N THR A 88 -7.85 0.74 -0.04
CA THR A 88 -7.13 -0.21 -0.89
C THR A 88 -5.76 0.39 -1.16
N PHE A 89 -4.70 -0.40 -1.11
CA PHE A 89 -3.34 0.12 -1.23
C PHE A 89 -2.39 -0.87 -1.89
N VAL A 90 -1.28 -0.33 -2.39
CA VAL A 90 -0.12 -1.09 -2.85
C VAL A 90 1.12 -0.58 -2.10
N LEU A 91 1.84 -1.47 -1.43
CA LEU A 91 3.15 -1.20 -0.85
C LEU A 91 4.22 -1.90 -1.68
N ASN A 92 5.36 -1.24 -1.85
CA ASN A 92 6.56 -1.85 -2.39
C ASN A 92 7.16 -2.87 -1.41
N HIS A 93 8.08 -3.72 -1.89
CA HIS A 93 8.75 -4.77 -1.11
C HIS A 93 9.53 -4.24 0.11
N ASP A 94 9.82 -2.94 0.15
CA ASP A 94 10.48 -2.23 1.26
C ASP A 94 9.51 -1.52 2.21
N ALA A 95 8.21 -1.83 2.12
CA ALA A 95 7.13 -1.23 2.91
C ALA A 95 6.88 0.26 2.62
N ASP A 96 7.37 0.79 1.49
CA ASP A 96 6.98 2.11 0.98
C ASP A 96 5.65 2.06 0.25
N PRO A 97 4.64 2.85 0.65
CA PRO A 97 3.41 3.03 -0.13
C PRO A 97 3.73 3.51 -1.55
N MET A 98 3.33 2.74 -2.54
CA MET A 98 3.38 3.15 -3.95
C MET A 98 2.20 4.08 -4.25
N TRP A 99 1.00 3.64 -3.91
CA TRP A 99 -0.24 4.41 -4.03
C TRP A 99 -1.37 3.78 -3.20
N TYR A 100 -2.47 4.51 -3.05
CA TYR A 100 -3.65 4.04 -2.33
C TYR A 100 -4.94 4.73 -2.82
N LEU A 101 -6.08 4.08 -2.57
CA LEU A 101 -7.42 4.60 -2.78
C LEU A 101 -8.09 4.78 -1.42
N ASP A 102 -8.24 6.03 -0.98
CA ASP A 102 -8.82 6.39 0.33
C ASP A 102 -10.20 5.76 0.56
N LYS A 103 -11.06 5.79 -0.47
CA LYS A 103 -12.40 5.18 -0.40
C LYS A 103 -12.39 3.65 -0.44
N GLY A 104 -11.27 3.06 -0.85
CA GLY A 104 -11.09 1.62 -0.99
C GLY A 104 -11.86 1.01 -2.16
N CYS A 105 -11.80 -0.31 -2.24
CA CYS A 105 -12.55 -1.14 -3.18
C CYS A 105 -13.41 -2.17 -2.42
N ASP A 106 -14.62 -2.42 -2.88
CA ASP A 106 -15.45 -3.54 -2.40
C ASP A 106 -14.81 -4.87 -2.82
N GLN A 107 -14.34 -5.00 -4.06
CA GLN A 107 -13.55 -6.14 -4.53
C GLN A 107 -12.30 -5.64 -5.24
N VAL A 108 -11.20 -6.36 -5.07
CA VAL A 108 -9.93 -6.13 -5.77
C VAL A 108 -9.60 -7.39 -6.55
N ILE A 109 -9.21 -7.23 -7.82
CA ILE A 109 -8.58 -8.27 -8.62
C ILE A 109 -7.26 -7.74 -9.15
N VAL A 110 -6.22 -8.57 -9.11
CA VAL A 110 -4.88 -8.25 -9.60
C VAL A 110 -4.54 -9.21 -10.74
N GLN A 111 -4.36 -8.67 -11.93
CA GLN A 111 -4.04 -9.38 -13.18
C GLN A 111 -3.36 -8.43 -14.18
N ASP A 112 -2.66 -8.96 -15.19
CA ASP A 112 -2.16 -8.17 -16.32
C ASP A 112 -3.31 -7.73 -17.24
N PHE A 113 -3.83 -6.52 -17.04
CA PHE A 113 -4.91 -5.95 -17.84
C PHE A 113 -4.35 -5.13 -19.02
N ALA A 114 -3.14 -4.58 -18.90
CA ALA A 114 -2.49 -3.70 -19.89
C ALA A 114 -1.60 -4.44 -20.90
N ALA A 115 -1.31 -5.73 -20.69
CA ALA A 115 -0.40 -6.57 -21.47
C ALA A 115 1.07 -6.13 -21.44
N ASP A 116 1.52 -5.55 -20.33
CA ASP A 116 2.89 -5.08 -20.19
C ASP A 116 3.76 -6.01 -19.32
N ASN A 117 3.25 -7.20 -19.00
CA ASN A 117 3.83 -8.19 -18.07
C ASN A 117 3.94 -7.70 -16.62
N LYS A 118 3.31 -6.58 -16.30
CA LYS A 118 3.08 -6.15 -14.92
C LYS A 118 1.65 -6.49 -14.55
N GLN A 119 1.37 -6.52 -13.26
CA GLN A 119 0.02 -6.76 -12.80
C GLN A 119 -0.66 -5.43 -12.55
N ASP A 120 -1.92 -5.34 -12.91
CA ASP A 120 -2.76 -4.18 -12.74
C ASP A 120 -3.83 -4.47 -11.69
N LEU A 121 -4.53 -3.44 -11.24
CA LEU A 121 -5.54 -3.54 -10.19
C LEU A 121 -6.92 -3.17 -10.74
N MET A 122 -7.82 -4.14 -10.72
CA MET A 122 -9.24 -3.89 -10.84
C MET A 122 -9.85 -3.56 -9.48
N CYS A 123 -10.61 -2.48 -9.43
CA CYS A 123 -11.34 -1.99 -8.28
C CYS A 123 -12.83 -1.95 -8.60
N LEU A 124 -13.61 -2.80 -7.92
CA LEU A 124 -15.06 -2.74 -7.96
C LEU A 124 -15.59 -1.97 -6.75
N ASN A 125 -16.48 -1.00 -6.99
CA ASN A 125 -17.14 -0.19 -5.96
C ASN A 125 -18.63 -0.01 -6.28
N GLY A 126 -19.43 -1.03 -5.92
CA GLY A 126 -20.86 -1.03 -6.18
C GLY A 126 -21.19 -1.11 -7.66
N ASN A 127 -21.36 0.06 -8.29
CA ASN A 127 -21.68 0.18 -9.72
C ASN A 127 -20.47 0.65 -10.55
N ASP A 128 -19.39 1.07 -9.89
CA ASP A 128 -18.20 1.56 -10.56
C ASP A 128 -17.19 0.42 -10.68
N LEU A 129 -16.72 0.15 -11.90
CA LEU A 129 -15.62 -0.74 -12.21
C LEU A 129 -14.47 0.12 -12.75
N THR A 130 -13.30 0.04 -12.12
CA THR A 130 -12.15 0.89 -12.48
C THR A 130 -10.88 0.06 -12.52
N ILE A 131 -10.07 0.24 -13.56
CA ILE A 131 -8.76 -0.42 -13.69
C ILE A 131 -7.65 0.60 -13.49
N TYR A 132 -6.66 0.21 -12.69
CA TYR A 132 -5.45 0.98 -12.41
C TYR A 132 -4.23 0.19 -12.81
N THR A 133 -3.22 0.87 -13.31
CA THR A 133 -1.89 0.28 -13.52
C THR A 133 -1.22 -0.06 -12.18
N HIS A 134 -0.15 -0.87 -12.21
CA HIS A 134 0.71 -1.14 -11.04
C HIS A 134 1.18 0.12 -10.27
N ASP A 135 1.33 1.26 -10.95
CA ASP A 135 1.74 2.56 -10.37
C ASP A 135 0.55 3.50 -10.06
N GLY A 136 -0.68 3.01 -10.18
CA GLY A 136 -1.90 3.69 -9.73
C GLY A 136 -2.51 4.66 -10.75
N GLN A 137 -2.07 4.61 -12.01
CA GLN A 137 -2.66 5.42 -13.08
C GLN A 137 -3.97 4.78 -13.54
N LEU A 138 -4.98 5.62 -13.82
CA LEU A 138 -6.26 5.16 -14.35
C LEU A 138 -6.08 4.67 -15.78
N ILE A 139 -6.41 3.40 -16.07
CA ILE A 139 -6.53 2.89 -17.43
C ILE A 139 -7.90 3.28 -17.99
N TRP A 140 -8.97 2.81 -17.36
CA TRP A 140 -10.35 3.19 -17.69
C TRP A 140 -11.30 3.01 -16.50
N LYS A 141 -12.47 3.61 -16.64
CA LYS A 141 -13.57 3.50 -15.66
C LYS A 141 -14.90 3.33 -16.37
N ALA A 142 -15.69 2.36 -15.91
CA ALA A 142 -17.08 2.19 -16.30
C ALA A 142 -18.01 2.37 -15.09
N ARG A 143 -19.20 2.92 -15.34
CA ARG A 143 -20.28 2.99 -14.36
C ARG A 143 -21.49 2.26 -14.91
N MET A 144 -21.91 1.24 -14.19
CA MET A 144 -23.04 0.40 -14.57
C MET A 144 -24.36 0.94 -14.00
N ASN A 145 -25.42 0.79 -14.78
CA ASN A 145 -26.78 1.14 -14.34
C ASN A 145 -27.28 0.20 -13.23
N THR A 146 -26.78 -1.04 -13.23
CA THR A 146 -27.08 -2.06 -12.22
C THR A 146 -25.84 -2.30 -11.37
N ARG A 147 -26.05 -2.59 -10.09
CA ARG A 147 -24.97 -2.97 -9.19
C ARG A 147 -24.36 -4.29 -9.63
N LEU A 148 -23.04 -4.31 -9.82
CA LEU A 148 -22.32 -5.54 -10.10
C LEU A 148 -22.16 -6.35 -8.81
N GLY A 149 -22.28 -7.67 -8.95
CA GLY A 149 -21.92 -8.66 -7.94
C GLY A 149 -20.42 -8.95 -7.97
N ALA A 150 -20.03 -10.16 -7.60
CA ALA A 150 -18.63 -10.59 -7.68
C ALA A 150 -18.17 -10.61 -9.15
N CYS A 151 -16.95 -10.17 -9.36
CA CYS A 151 -16.25 -10.26 -10.64
C CYS A 151 -15.13 -11.30 -10.57
N LYS A 152 -14.65 -11.74 -11.73
CA LYS A 152 -13.50 -12.60 -11.94
C LYS A 152 -12.70 -12.08 -13.12
N ALA A 153 -11.44 -12.50 -13.24
CA ALA A 153 -10.61 -12.13 -14.38
C ALA A 153 -9.78 -13.30 -14.90
N ALA A 154 -9.70 -13.39 -16.23
CA ALA A 154 -8.95 -14.37 -17.00
C ALA A 154 -8.94 -13.92 -18.47
N ASP A 155 -8.03 -14.44 -19.29
CA ASP A 155 -8.06 -14.21 -20.74
C ASP A 155 -9.25 -14.96 -21.37
N ILE A 156 -10.28 -14.21 -21.80
CA ILE A 156 -11.50 -14.77 -22.40
C ILE A 156 -11.38 -14.80 -23.92
N ASN A 157 -10.76 -13.78 -24.51
CA ASN A 157 -10.75 -13.58 -25.96
C ASN A 157 -9.49 -14.11 -26.67
N GLY A 158 -8.48 -14.56 -25.92
CA GLY A 158 -7.25 -15.16 -26.41
C GLY A 158 -6.16 -14.16 -26.79
N ASP A 159 -6.23 -12.91 -26.34
CA ASP A 159 -5.26 -11.86 -26.64
C ASP A 159 -4.12 -11.73 -25.61
N LEU A 160 -4.04 -12.67 -24.67
CA LEU A 160 -3.07 -12.74 -23.58
C LEU A 160 -3.21 -11.64 -22.53
N LYS A 161 -4.32 -10.90 -22.52
CA LYS A 161 -4.69 -9.97 -21.45
C LYS A 161 -5.77 -10.58 -20.60
N ALA A 162 -5.83 -10.20 -19.32
CA ALA A 162 -6.98 -10.55 -18.53
C ALA A 162 -8.21 -9.74 -18.97
N ASP A 163 -9.31 -10.42 -19.24
CA ASP A 163 -10.64 -9.84 -19.35
C ASP A 163 -11.37 -9.93 -18.00
N ILE A 164 -12.51 -9.25 -17.89
CA ILE A 164 -13.28 -9.18 -16.64
C ILE A 164 -14.67 -9.74 -16.88
N GLU A 165 -15.09 -10.71 -16.05
CA GLU A 165 -16.46 -11.18 -15.99
C GLU A 165 -17.10 -10.78 -14.66
N CYS A 166 -18.21 -10.05 -14.69
CA CYS A 166 -18.92 -9.59 -13.49
C CYS A 166 -20.34 -10.12 -13.45
N GLN A 167 -20.79 -10.51 -12.26
CA GLN A 167 -22.19 -10.92 -12.06
C GLN A 167 -23.14 -9.70 -12.15
N LEU A 168 -24.13 -9.76 -13.04
CA LEU A 168 -25.22 -8.77 -13.15
C LEU A 168 -26.47 -9.15 -12.34
N GLY A 169 -26.63 -10.44 -12.07
CA GLY A 169 -27.82 -10.97 -11.39
C GLY A 169 -27.71 -12.47 -11.16
N LYS A 170 -28.84 -13.10 -10.81
CA LYS A 170 -28.89 -14.56 -10.67
C LYS A 170 -28.61 -15.20 -12.03
N ASN A 171 -27.50 -15.91 -12.14
CA ASN A 171 -27.03 -16.57 -13.36
C ASN A 171 -26.94 -15.62 -14.57
N LYS A 172 -26.58 -14.35 -14.34
CA LYS A 172 -26.34 -13.39 -15.42
C LYS A 172 -25.00 -12.72 -15.25
N PHE A 173 -24.23 -12.65 -16.32
CA PHE A 173 -22.87 -12.13 -16.33
C PHE A 173 -22.70 -11.09 -17.44
N THR A 174 -21.84 -10.11 -17.20
CA THR A 174 -21.35 -9.17 -18.22
C THR A 174 -19.84 -9.28 -18.30
N ARG A 175 -19.29 -8.98 -19.48
CA ARG A 175 -17.86 -9.10 -19.73
C ARG A 175 -17.29 -7.85 -20.34
N PHE A 176 -16.07 -7.51 -19.93
CA PHE A 176 -15.34 -6.35 -20.40
C PHE A 176 -13.94 -6.76 -20.82
N ASP A 177 -13.48 -6.14 -21.90
CA ASP A 177 -12.07 -6.10 -22.27
C ASP A 177 -11.28 -5.41 -21.15
N GLY A 178 -10.24 -6.06 -20.66
CA GLY A 178 -9.46 -5.56 -19.53
C GLY A 178 -8.68 -4.28 -19.81
N ALA A 179 -8.21 -4.09 -21.04
CA ALA A 179 -7.34 -2.96 -21.40
C ALA A 179 -8.13 -1.70 -21.78
N GLN A 180 -9.28 -1.86 -22.41
CA GLN A 180 -10.06 -0.78 -23.03
C GLN A 180 -11.40 -0.55 -22.36
N GLY A 181 -11.90 -1.52 -21.59
CA GLY A 181 -13.22 -1.47 -20.98
C GLY A 181 -14.38 -1.62 -21.97
N GLN A 182 -14.09 -2.10 -23.18
CA GLN A 182 -15.12 -2.43 -24.16
C GLN A 182 -15.97 -3.59 -23.65
N VAL A 183 -17.29 -3.50 -23.80
CA VAL A 183 -18.19 -4.61 -23.45
C VAL A 183 -17.98 -5.74 -24.46
N LEU A 184 -17.50 -6.89 -23.99
CA LEU A 184 -17.39 -8.13 -24.77
C LEU A 184 -18.73 -8.86 -24.79
N ALA A 185 -19.48 -8.79 -23.69
CA ALA A 185 -20.83 -9.34 -23.58
C ALA A 185 -21.69 -8.51 -22.60
N GLU A 186 -22.84 -8.03 -23.06
CA GLU A 186 -23.76 -7.26 -22.22
C GLU A 186 -24.48 -8.12 -21.18
N SER A 187 -24.87 -9.35 -21.56
CA SER A 187 -25.52 -10.33 -20.68
C SER A 187 -25.35 -11.74 -21.23
N THR A 188 -24.80 -12.64 -20.43
CA THR A 188 -24.76 -14.09 -20.69
C THR A 188 -25.35 -14.85 -19.50
N ASP A 189 -25.86 -16.08 -19.73
CA ASP A 189 -26.43 -16.91 -18.66
C ASP A 189 -25.41 -17.89 -18.04
N THR A 190 -24.20 -17.95 -18.59
CA THR A 190 -23.11 -18.86 -18.19
C THR A 190 -21.84 -18.07 -17.90
N SER A 191 -21.16 -18.45 -16.81
CA SER A 191 -19.83 -17.95 -16.47
C SER A 191 -18.79 -18.65 -17.35
N GLU A 192 -17.85 -17.89 -17.90
CA GLU A 192 -16.68 -18.43 -18.62
C GLU A 192 -15.43 -18.53 -17.74
N ILE A 193 -15.43 -17.85 -16.60
CA ILE A 193 -14.32 -17.88 -15.65
C ILE A 193 -14.73 -18.66 -14.41
N GLU A 194 -14.08 -19.80 -14.14
CA GLU A 194 -14.32 -20.59 -12.93
C GLU A 194 -13.80 -19.85 -11.69
N GLU A 195 -12.54 -19.42 -11.73
CA GLU A 195 -11.87 -18.67 -10.67
C GLU A 195 -10.80 -17.72 -11.22
N THR A 196 -10.50 -16.67 -10.47
CA THR A 196 -9.33 -15.82 -10.74
C THR A 196 -8.09 -16.48 -10.14
N VAL A 197 -7.09 -16.76 -10.97
CA VAL A 197 -5.83 -17.37 -10.51
C VAL A 197 -4.81 -16.28 -10.21
N TYR A 198 -4.35 -16.20 -8.97
CA TYR A 198 -3.33 -15.24 -8.56
C TYR A 198 -1.97 -15.92 -8.42
N THR A 199 -0.92 -15.29 -8.94
CA THR A 199 0.46 -15.60 -8.53
C THR A 199 0.67 -15.04 -7.12
N LYS A 200 0.97 -15.90 -6.15
CA LYS A 200 1.12 -15.50 -4.74
C LYS A 200 2.49 -15.87 -4.20
N THR A 201 3.07 -14.98 -3.40
CA THR A 201 4.24 -15.31 -2.58
C THR A 201 3.83 -16.24 -1.46
N THR A 202 4.56 -17.33 -1.28
CA THR A 202 4.31 -18.29 -0.20
C THR A 202 4.81 -17.72 1.13
N PRO A 203 3.99 -17.71 2.19
CA PRO A 203 4.45 -17.34 3.52
C PRO A 203 5.39 -18.42 4.08
N VAL A 204 6.16 -18.05 5.11
CA VAL A 204 6.93 -18.99 5.93
C VAL A 204 5.99 -19.99 6.60
N GLU A 205 6.36 -21.27 6.58
CA GLU A 205 5.58 -22.33 7.21
C GLU A 205 5.35 -22.07 8.71
N SER A 206 4.15 -22.36 9.18
CA SER A 206 3.71 -22.11 10.56
C SER A 206 3.26 -23.40 11.23
N THR A 207 3.38 -23.44 12.56
CA THR A 207 2.93 -24.54 13.42
C THR A 207 1.82 -24.06 14.36
N GLU A 208 1.22 -24.96 15.15
CA GLU A 208 0.23 -24.56 16.17
C GLU A 208 0.81 -23.60 17.23
N GLU A 209 2.12 -23.66 17.47
CA GLU A 209 2.82 -22.82 18.44
C GLU A 209 3.18 -21.43 17.87
N GLY A 210 3.06 -21.26 16.56
CA GLY A 210 3.41 -20.04 15.84
C GLY A 210 4.36 -20.29 14.66
N THR A 211 4.94 -19.20 14.18
CA THR A 211 5.88 -19.21 13.06
C THR A 211 7.29 -18.91 13.57
N LEU A 212 8.28 -19.63 13.07
CA LEU A 212 9.69 -19.41 13.38
C LEU A 212 10.46 -19.18 12.08
N LEU A 213 11.17 -18.05 12.00
CA LEU A 213 12.02 -17.68 10.89
C LEU A 213 13.42 -17.40 11.43
N LYS A 214 14.45 -17.93 10.77
CA LYS A 214 15.84 -17.53 10.98
C LYS A 214 16.27 -16.70 9.77
N LYS A 215 16.79 -15.51 10.03
CA LYS A 215 17.19 -14.58 8.97
C LYS A 215 18.23 -13.62 9.52
N ASP A 216 19.29 -13.41 8.75
CA ASP A 216 20.23 -12.31 8.94
C ASP A 216 19.53 -10.99 8.55
N LEU A 217 19.14 -10.20 9.57
CA LEU A 217 18.37 -8.98 9.36
C LEU A 217 19.26 -7.79 8.96
N ASP A 218 20.49 -7.72 9.46
CA ASP A 218 21.40 -6.58 9.26
C ASP A 218 22.51 -6.81 8.23
N GLY A 219 22.69 -8.04 7.77
CA GLY A 219 23.69 -8.44 6.79
C GLY A 219 25.06 -8.68 7.39
N ASP A 220 25.18 -8.91 8.71
CA ASP A 220 26.46 -9.18 9.37
C ASP A 220 26.91 -10.65 9.27
N GLY A 221 26.07 -11.52 8.70
CA GLY A 221 26.30 -12.96 8.55
C GLY A 221 25.83 -13.82 9.72
N THR A 222 25.25 -13.21 10.77
CA THR A 222 24.61 -13.87 11.90
C THR A 222 23.10 -13.84 11.71
N GLU A 223 22.43 -14.97 11.91
CA GLU A 223 20.96 -15.00 11.82
C GLU A 223 20.30 -14.61 13.15
N GLU A 224 19.32 -13.72 13.09
CA GLU A 224 18.33 -13.53 14.14
C GLU A 224 17.24 -14.60 14.04
N THR A 225 16.69 -14.98 15.20
CA THR A 225 15.48 -15.80 15.27
C THR A 225 14.26 -14.91 15.52
N ILE A 226 13.30 -14.97 14.59
CA ILE A 226 12.01 -14.31 14.68
C ILE A 226 10.97 -15.38 15.03
N SER A 227 10.34 -15.25 16.19
CA SER A 227 9.24 -16.11 16.64
C SER A 227 7.96 -15.29 16.70
N VAL A 228 6.92 -15.74 15.99
CA VAL A 228 5.64 -15.02 15.88
C VAL A 228 4.54 -15.88 16.46
N SER A 229 3.86 -15.35 17.47
CA SER A 229 2.64 -15.90 18.07
C SER A 229 1.45 -15.00 17.75
N LYS A 230 0.26 -15.35 18.27
CA LYS A 230 -0.95 -14.54 18.08
C LYS A 230 -0.85 -13.09 18.54
N LYS A 231 -0.03 -12.81 19.55
CA LYS A 231 -0.02 -11.50 20.25
C LYS A 231 1.32 -10.80 20.18
N GLU A 232 2.39 -11.55 19.93
CA GLU A 232 3.75 -11.13 20.15
C GLU A 232 4.65 -11.62 19.01
N ILE A 233 5.54 -10.71 18.61
CA ILE A 233 6.69 -10.95 17.75
C ILE A 233 7.91 -10.85 18.66
N VAL A 234 8.71 -11.91 18.72
CA VAL A 234 9.96 -11.95 19.49
C VAL A 234 11.11 -12.05 18.50
N VAL A 235 12.06 -11.13 18.60
CA VAL A 235 13.29 -11.14 17.81
C VAL A 235 14.47 -11.34 18.75
N SER A 236 15.20 -12.43 18.56
CA SER A 236 16.34 -12.83 19.37
C SER A 236 17.59 -12.91 18.49
N GLY A 237 18.58 -12.07 18.79
CA GLY A 237 19.92 -12.17 18.21
C GLY A 237 20.82 -13.11 19.02
N LYS A 238 22.11 -13.17 18.64
CA LYS A 238 23.13 -13.98 19.33
C LYS A 238 23.52 -13.41 20.70
N GLU A 239 23.47 -12.09 20.85
CA GLU A 239 23.85 -11.38 22.06
C GLU A 239 22.76 -10.37 22.46
N GLY A 240 22.43 -10.32 23.76
CA GLY A 240 21.46 -9.38 24.32
C GLY A 240 20.08 -9.99 24.64
N GLU A 241 19.23 -9.17 25.26
CA GLU A 241 17.86 -9.54 25.61
C GLU A 241 16.96 -9.55 24.36
N PRO A 242 16.05 -10.53 24.21
CA PRO A 242 15.09 -10.55 23.11
C PRO A 242 14.25 -9.29 23.03
N LYS A 243 14.10 -8.74 21.82
CA LYS A 243 13.17 -7.63 21.55
C LYS A 243 11.77 -8.19 21.35
N LYS A 244 10.79 -7.55 21.97
CA LYS A 244 9.38 -7.99 21.96
C LYS A 244 8.48 -6.90 21.41
N PHE A 245 7.65 -7.26 20.46
CA PHE A 245 6.73 -6.36 19.77
C PHE A 245 5.34 -6.97 19.72
N SER A 246 4.31 -6.14 19.58
CA SER A 246 2.94 -6.67 19.46
C SER A 246 2.59 -6.94 18.00
N THR A 247 1.85 -8.01 17.72
CA THR A 247 1.24 -8.19 16.39
C THR A 247 0.12 -7.18 16.12
N ASN A 248 -0.55 -6.71 17.18
CA ASN A 248 -1.64 -5.75 17.07
C ASN A 248 -1.13 -4.36 16.64
N THR A 249 -1.40 -4.02 15.39
CA THR A 249 -1.02 -2.77 14.74
C THR A 249 -1.51 -1.50 15.44
N LYS A 250 -2.61 -1.58 16.21
CA LYS A 250 -3.18 -0.42 16.92
C LYS A 250 -2.35 0.02 18.13
N LYS A 251 -1.38 -0.77 18.57
CA LYS A 251 -0.50 -0.41 19.69
C LYS A 251 0.63 0.53 19.30
N TYR A 252 0.91 0.64 18.01
CA TYR A 252 2.00 1.47 17.51
C TYR A 252 1.55 2.90 17.32
N LYS A 253 2.42 3.82 17.72
CA LYS A 253 2.23 5.24 17.49
C LYS A 253 3.17 5.70 16.40
N ARG A 254 2.58 6.26 15.34
CA ARG A 254 3.33 6.87 14.26
C ARG A 254 3.95 8.20 14.67
N VAL A 255 5.24 8.34 14.38
CA VAL A 255 6.02 9.55 14.61
C VAL A 255 6.49 10.09 13.25
N PRO A 256 5.89 11.18 12.74
CA PRO A 256 6.35 11.83 11.52
C PRO A 256 7.73 12.44 11.71
N VAL A 257 8.54 12.37 10.65
CA VAL A 257 9.85 13.00 10.54
C VAL A 257 9.87 13.81 9.25
N ALA A 258 10.30 15.06 9.36
CA ALA A 258 10.48 15.95 8.23
C ALA A 258 11.86 16.61 8.40
N ASP A 259 12.72 16.43 7.41
CA ASP A 259 14.08 16.91 7.44
C ASP A 259 14.33 17.87 6.28
N LEU A 260 14.72 19.10 6.62
CA LEU A 260 15.07 20.12 5.64
C LEU A 260 16.49 19.85 5.13
N LYS A 261 16.60 19.14 4.01
CA LYS A 261 17.89 18.69 3.46
C LYS A 261 18.71 19.83 2.87
N SER A 262 18.07 20.75 2.15
CA SER A 262 18.78 21.89 1.55
C SER A 262 17.85 23.02 1.17
N VAL A 263 18.37 24.25 1.25
CA VAL A 263 17.74 25.46 0.71
C VAL A 263 18.79 26.22 -0.09
N MET A 264 18.57 26.38 -1.39
CA MET A 264 19.47 27.11 -2.28
C MET A 264 18.78 28.37 -2.78
N ALA A 265 19.29 29.54 -2.41
CA ALA A 265 18.79 30.84 -2.85
C ALA A 265 19.71 31.44 -3.91
N ASN A 266 19.13 32.04 -4.96
CA ASN A 266 19.85 32.79 -5.98
C ASN A 266 19.03 34.01 -6.44
N GLY A 267 19.70 35.10 -6.81
CA GLY A 267 19.08 36.30 -7.36
C GLY A 267 18.38 37.20 -6.34
N PHE A 268 18.53 36.96 -5.04
CA PHE A 268 18.08 37.87 -3.99
C PHE A 268 19.14 38.93 -3.68
N GLU A 269 18.70 40.09 -3.19
CA GLU A 269 19.59 41.08 -2.59
C GLU A 269 20.36 40.49 -1.40
N ASP A 270 19.69 39.60 -0.65
CA ASP A 270 20.26 38.84 0.46
C ASP A 270 19.82 37.36 0.37
N ASN A 271 20.70 36.52 -0.17
CA ASN A 271 20.45 35.08 -0.31
C ASN A 271 20.39 34.36 1.05
N GLU A 272 21.15 34.80 2.05
CA GLU A 272 21.16 34.17 3.38
C GLU A 272 19.86 34.46 4.13
N ALA A 273 19.38 35.71 4.08
CA ALA A 273 18.07 36.06 4.62
C ALA A 273 16.94 35.30 3.91
N ALA A 274 17.02 35.10 2.59
CA ALA A 274 16.04 34.31 1.84
C ALA A 274 16.04 32.83 2.29
N GLN A 275 17.20 32.22 2.50
CA GLN A 275 17.30 30.86 3.05
C GLN A 275 16.73 30.79 4.46
N LYS A 276 17.04 31.78 5.31
CA LYS A 276 16.55 31.85 6.69
C LYS A 276 15.02 31.86 6.77
N VAL A 277 14.33 32.52 5.84
CA VAL A 277 12.85 32.49 5.78
C VAL A 277 12.32 31.07 5.67
N VAL A 278 12.96 30.20 4.87
CA VAL A 278 12.56 28.79 4.74
C VAL A 278 12.87 28.01 6.01
N THR A 279 14.06 28.20 6.59
CA THR A 279 14.44 27.57 7.86
C THR A 279 13.49 27.94 9.00
N ASP A 280 13.07 29.20 9.10
CA ASP A 280 12.10 29.67 10.09
C ASP A 280 10.68 29.11 9.85
N LEU A 281 10.39 28.63 8.64
CA LEU A 281 9.15 27.95 8.30
C LEU A 281 9.23 26.42 8.48
N ASN A 282 10.38 25.86 8.85
CA ASN A 282 10.60 24.41 8.89
C ASN A 282 9.55 23.67 9.73
N ASP A 283 9.20 24.18 10.91
CA ASP A 283 8.17 23.56 11.76
C ASP A 283 6.80 23.52 11.09
N LYS A 284 6.44 24.55 10.32
CA LYS A 284 5.17 24.59 9.57
C LYS A 284 5.19 23.60 8.41
N LEU A 285 6.33 23.48 7.73
CA LEU A 285 6.53 22.50 6.65
C LEU A 285 6.53 21.06 7.18
N ALA A 286 7.13 20.82 8.34
CA ALA A 286 7.06 19.55 9.04
C ALA A 286 5.63 19.20 9.47
N ASN A 287 4.88 20.19 9.94
CA ASN A 287 3.48 20.03 10.32
C ASN A 287 2.58 19.66 9.13
N CYS A 288 2.91 20.07 7.91
CA CYS A 288 2.19 19.61 6.71
C CYS A 288 2.20 18.09 6.61
N TYR A 289 3.38 17.48 6.71
CA TYR A 289 3.53 16.03 6.65
C TYR A 289 2.91 15.34 7.88
N ALA A 290 3.19 15.86 9.08
CA ALA A 290 2.62 15.32 10.31
C ALA A 290 1.09 15.28 10.29
N SER A 291 0.45 16.29 9.69
CA SER A 291 -1.01 16.35 9.57
C SER A 291 -1.59 15.31 8.62
N GLN A 292 -0.87 14.98 7.54
CA GLN A 292 -1.31 14.00 6.56
C GLN A 292 -1.07 12.58 7.05
N VAL A 293 0.14 12.27 7.54
CA VAL A 293 0.47 10.90 7.96
C VAL A 293 -0.36 10.42 9.17
N ARG A 294 -0.83 11.36 10.01
CA ARG A 294 -1.75 11.04 11.12
C ARG A 294 -3.17 10.71 10.65
N LYS A 295 -3.58 11.24 9.49
CA LYS A 295 -4.90 10.94 8.88
C LYS A 295 -4.82 9.69 8.02
N ASN A 296 -3.70 9.52 7.34
CA ASN A 296 -3.48 8.47 6.38
C ASN A 296 -2.09 7.86 6.52
N GLN A 297 -2.06 6.61 6.98
CA GLN A 297 -0.81 5.86 7.14
C GLN A 297 -0.14 5.48 5.81
N PHE A 298 -0.79 5.73 4.67
CA PHE A 298 -0.28 5.45 3.33
C PHE A 298 0.28 6.69 2.63
N ALA A 299 0.59 7.76 3.36
CA ALA A 299 1.14 9.00 2.78
C ALA A 299 2.54 8.83 2.14
N GLY A 300 3.26 7.78 2.50
CA GLY A 300 4.57 7.44 1.97
C GLY A 300 5.74 8.19 2.63
N GLN A 301 6.93 7.94 2.12
CA GLN A 301 8.16 8.68 2.42
C GLN A 301 8.80 9.16 1.12
N GLY A 302 9.69 10.13 1.20
CA GLY A 302 10.45 10.57 0.03
C GLY A 302 10.83 12.03 0.06
N ASP A 303 11.60 12.42 -0.95
CA ASP A 303 11.97 13.81 -1.19
C ASP A 303 10.82 14.59 -1.84
N VAL A 304 10.64 15.82 -1.38
CA VAL A 304 9.79 16.82 -2.00
C VAL A 304 10.68 18.00 -2.37
N LEU A 305 10.71 18.33 -3.66
CA LEU A 305 11.48 19.43 -4.23
C LEU A 305 10.53 20.54 -4.65
N LEU A 306 10.72 21.73 -4.09
CA LEU A 306 9.89 22.90 -4.32
C LEU A 306 10.75 24.06 -4.84
N GLU A 307 10.21 24.84 -5.76
CA GLU A 307 10.81 26.10 -6.22
C GLU A 307 9.92 27.27 -5.77
N VAL A 308 10.52 28.31 -5.17
CA VAL A 308 9.86 29.59 -4.88
C VAL A 308 10.46 30.67 -5.77
N LYS A 309 9.62 31.43 -6.48
CA LYS A 309 10.03 32.60 -7.27
C LYS A 309 9.55 33.89 -6.60
N VAL A 310 10.45 34.86 -6.47
CA VAL A 310 10.20 36.14 -5.79
C VAL A 310 10.63 37.31 -6.68
N GLY A 311 9.73 38.26 -6.89
CA GLY A 311 9.99 39.45 -7.72
C GLY A 311 10.54 40.66 -6.95
N ALA A 312 10.73 41.77 -7.67
CA ALA A 312 11.36 43.02 -7.21
C ALA A 312 10.68 43.79 -6.06
N LYS A 313 9.61 43.25 -5.47
CA LYS A 313 8.88 43.85 -4.33
C LYS A 313 8.68 42.86 -3.18
N SER A 314 9.60 41.90 -3.01
CA SER A 314 9.49 40.84 -2.00
C SER A 314 8.22 39.99 -2.13
N LYS A 315 7.57 40.03 -3.30
CA LYS A 315 6.31 39.33 -3.55
C LYS A 315 6.62 37.98 -4.15
N VAL A 316 6.11 36.93 -3.52
CA VAL A 316 6.12 35.58 -4.10
C VAL A 316 5.26 35.60 -5.35
N GLU A 317 5.89 35.31 -6.49
CA GLU A 317 5.24 35.22 -7.80
C GLU A 317 4.68 33.81 -8.01
N ASP A 318 5.47 32.80 -7.67
CA ASP A 318 5.12 31.40 -7.84
C ASP A 318 5.76 30.51 -6.77
N VAL A 319 5.08 29.40 -6.47
CA VAL A 319 5.66 28.27 -5.75
C VAL A 319 5.23 27.00 -6.45
N SER A 320 6.18 26.29 -7.04
CA SER A 320 5.94 25.11 -7.85
C SER A 320 6.52 23.85 -7.21
N LEU A 321 5.86 22.72 -7.45
CA LEU A 321 6.36 21.39 -7.11
C LEU A 321 7.21 20.90 -8.28
N LEU A 322 8.50 20.71 -8.05
CA LEU A 322 9.41 20.14 -9.04
C LEU A 322 9.37 18.61 -9.02
N HIS A 323 9.25 18.02 -7.83
CA HIS A 323 9.19 16.57 -7.64
C HIS A 323 8.58 16.23 -6.27
N SER A 324 7.88 15.10 -6.19
CA SER A 324 7.41 14.50 -4.95
C SER A 324 7.56 12.98 -5.02
N GLY A 325 8.36 12.42 -4.12
CA GLY A 325 8.42 10.97 -3.88
C GLY A 325 7.29 10.45 -2.98
N LEU A 326 6.44 11.35 -2.45
CA LEU A 326 5.31 10.96 -1.60
C LEU A 326 4.10 10.49 -2.42
N ALA A 327 3.47 9.42 -1.96
CA ALA A 327 2.17 8.95 -2.47
C ALA A 327 1.05 9.98 -2.22
N ASP A 328 1.11 10.75 -1.11
CA ASP A 328 0.10 11.76 -0.79
C ASP A 328 0.51 13.18 -1.24
N GLN A 329 -0.13 13.64 -2.32
CA GLN A 329 0.04 14.98 -2.89
C GLN A 329 -0.45 16.13 -1.97
N GLY A 330 -1.21 15.81 -0.92
CA GLY A 330 -1.68 16.76 0.08
C GLY A 330 -0.56 17.39 0.91
N VAL A 331 0.58 16.69 1.06
CA VAL A 331 1.77 17.22 1.75
C VAL A 331 2.38 18.37 0.95
N ALA A 332 2.64 18.15 -0.34
CA ALA A 332 3.18 19.17 -1.24
C ALA A 332 2.27 20.39 -1.34
N LYS A 333 0.95 20.18 -1.49
CA LYS A 333 -0.04 21.27 -1.53
C LYS A 333 -0.01 22.12 -0.25
N CYS A 334 0.11 21.50 0.92
CA CYS A 334 0.24 22.22 2.18
C CYS A 334 1.55 23.01 2.24
N ALA A 335 2.68 22.39 1.87
CA ALA A 335 4.00 23.03 1.87
C ALA A 335 4.05 24.27 0.96
N ILE A 336 3.48 24.16 -0.26
CA ILE A 336 3.29 25.28 -1.18
C ILE A 336 2.54 26.43 -0.50
N GLY A 337 1.45 26.13 0.21
CA GLY A 337 0.66 27.12 0.94
C GLY A 337 1.41 27.78 2.10
N VAL A 338 2.33 27.07 2.76
CA VAL A 338 3.21 27.63 3.79
C VAL A 338 4.24 28.58 3.16
N LEU A 339 4.92 28.15 2.09
CA LEU A 339 5.96 28.93 1.42
C LEU A 339 5.43 30.21 0.79
N LYS A 340 4.21 30.20 0.23
CA LYS A 340 3.54 31.40 -0.30
C LYS A 340 3.31 32.50 0.74
N LYS A 341 3.31 32.15 2.03
CA LYS A 341 3.13 33.11 3.15
C LYS A 341 4.46 33.60 3.73
N GLY A 342 5.59 33.10 3.23
CA GLY A 342 6.92 33.57 3.63
C GLY A 342 7.16 35.03 3.24
N LYS A 343 7.95 35.74 4.04
CA LYS A 343 8.35 37.13 3.77
C LYS A 343 9.79 37.14 3.28
N TYR A 344 9.98 37.10 1.97
CA TYR A 344 11.30 36.98 1.36
C TYR A 344 11.93 38.35 1.09
N PRO A 345 13.28 38.46 1.07
CA PRO A 345 13.96 39.66 0.59
C PRO A 345 13.58 40.02 -0.85
N ALA A 346 13.80 41.27 -1.23
CA ALA A 346 13.59 41.70 -2.60
C ALA A 346 14.66 41.09 -3.52
N SER A 347 14.38 41.13 -4.81
CA SER A 347 15.23 40.57 -5.85
C SER A 347 15.08 41.44 -7.10
N GLU A 348 16.17 42.02 -7.59
CA GLU A 348 16.15 42.84 -8.80
C GLU A 348 15.98 42.02 -10.10
N ALA A 349 16.45 40.75 -10.13
CA ALA A 349 16.54 39.92 -11.33
C ALA A 349 15.65 38.66 -11.34
N GLY A 350 14.73 38.54 -10.37
CA GLY A 350 13.86 37.36 -10.18
C GLY A 350 14.54 36.28 -9.33
N GLY A 351 14.27 36.31 -8.03
CA GLY A 351 14.91 35.50 -7.01
C GLY A 351 14.30 34.12 -6.97
N LYS A 352 15.13 33.10 -6.81
CA LYS A 352 14.72 31.69 -6.83
C LYS A 352 15.24 30.96 -5.60
N LEU A 353 14.35 30.23 -4.92
CA LEU A 353 14.71 29.27 -3.87
C LEU A 353 14.38 27.85 -4.33
N ASN A 354 15.37 26.97 -4.34
CA ASN A 354 15.16 25.54 -4.47
C ASN A 354 15.24 24.88 -3.09
N ILE A 355 14.16 24.22 -2.69
CA ILE A 355 13.99 23.65 -1.35
C ILE A 355 13.84 22.15 -1.51
N ARG A 356 14.66 21.38 -0.79
CA ARG A 356 14.55 19.93 -0.70
C ARG A 356 14.20 19.53 0.72
N MET A 357 13.08 18.85 0.88
CA MET A 357 12.66 18.26 2.15
C MET A 357 12.53 16.76 2.00
N PHE A 358 13.05 16.01 2.95
CA PHE A 358 12.83 14.58 3.06
C PHE A 358 11.79 14.31 4.14
N TYR A 359 10.76 13.54 3.79
CA TYR A 359 9.69 13.16 4.72
C TYR A 359 9.71 11.65 4.93
N THR A 360 9.57 11.20 6.16
CA THR A 360 9.46 9.78 6.53
C THR A 360 8.73 9.62 7.87
N PHE A 361 8.44 8.41 8.30
CA PHE A 361 7.89 8.16 9.63
C PHE A 361 8.53 6.93 10.27
N ALA A 362 8.48 6.89 11.60
CA ALA A 362 8.78 5.71 12.39
C ALA A 362 7.55 5.29 13.18
N ASP A 363 7.32 3.99 13.33
CA ASP A 363 6.30 3.44 14.20
C ASP A 363 6.96 2.96 15.50
N LYS A 364 6.46 3.43 16.66
CA LYS A 364 7.05 3.18 17.98
C LYS A 364 6.04 2.62 18.97
#